data_AF-A0A921BGM7-F1
#
_entry.id   AF-A0A921BGM7-F1
#
_cell.length_a   1.000
_cell.length_b   1.000
_cell.length_c   1.000
_cell.angle_alpha   90.00
_cell.angle_beta   90.00
_cell.angle_gamma   90.00
#
_symmetry.space_group_name_H-M   'P 1'
#
loop_
_entity.id
_entity.type
_entity.pdbx_description
1 polymer ?
#
loop_
_entity_poly.entity_id
_entity_poly.type
_entity_poly.pdbx_seq_one_letter_code
_entity_poly.pdbx_strand_id
1 'polypeptide(L)'
;MVRVPNLTRDMVEDPYKEAFDHETSESNGVVESGPGSVMIYSPEMRKRANHLVGYFRRVTDLPHKLQELCMILTARHMDCQYIWYAHSARGRQQGLK
;
A
#
# COMPACT_ATOMS: atom_id res chain seq x y z
N MET A 1 7.21 6.74 10.22
CA MET A 1 7.82 5.41 10.35
C MET A 1 6.80 4.49 10.99
N VAL A 2 6.76 3.23 10.58
CA VAL A 2 5.90 2.21 11.23
C VAL A 2 6.37 2.02 12.68
N ARG A 3 5.44 1.79 13.61
CA ARG A 3 5.72 1.66 15.06
C ARG A 3 5.86 0.21 15.52
N VAL A 4 5.98 -0.72 14.58
CA VAL A 4 6.23 -2.14 14.81
C VAL A 4 7.50 -2.54 14.04
N PRO A 5 8.19 -3.63 14.44
CA PRO A 5 9.33 -4.15 13.69
C PRO A 5 8.99 -4.43 12.22
N ASN A 6 9.99 -4.61 11.38
CA ASN A 6 9.76 -5.19 10.06
C ASN A 6 9.42 -6.68 10.24
N LEU A 7 8.35 -7.13 9.61
CA LEU A 7 8.00 -8.56 9.59
C LEU A 7 8.90 -9.29 8.60
N THR A 8 9.58 -10.32 9.07
CA THR A 8 10.38 -11.24 8.26
C THR A 8 9.70 -12.60 8.17
N ARG A 9 10.07 -13.39 7.15
CA ARG A 9 9.42 -14.68 6.85
C ARG A 9 9.48 -15.68 8.02
N ASP A 10 10.54 -15.67 8.81
CA ASP A 10 10.73 -16.51 10.00
C ASP A 10 9.78 -16.17 11.16
N MET A 11 9.24 -14.96 11.17
CA MET A 11 8.24 -14.51 12.16
C MET A 11 6.80 -14.91 11.77
N VAL A 12 6.59 -15.49 10.58
CA VAL A 12 5.26 -15.84 10.05
C VAL A 12 4.95 -17.30 10.33
N GLU A 13 3.77 -17.59 10.85
CA GLU A 13 3.30 -18.97 11.06
C GLU A 13 3.10 -19.71 9.74
N ASP A 14 3.33 -21.03 9.74
CA ASP A 14 3.31 -21.87 8.52
C ASP A 14 2.08 -21.69 7.62
N PRO A 15 0.83 -21.61 8.14
CA PRO A 15 -0.35 -21.43 7.30
C PRO A 15 -0.37 -20.13 6.49
N TYR A 16 0.42 -19.13 6.86
CA TYR A 16 0.43 -17.81 6.22
C TYR A 16 1.69 -17.52 5.40
N LYS A 17 2.68 -18.43 5.42
CA LYS A 17 3.96 -18.24 4.70
C LYS A 17 3.77 -18.10 3.19
N GLU A 18 2.88 -18.88 2.59
CA GLU A 18 2.60 -18.78 1.14
C GLU A 18 2.11 -17.39 0.73
N ALA A 19 1.16 -16.84 1.49
CA ALA A 19 0.63 -15.51 1.23
C ALA A 19 1.66 -14.41 1.51
N PHE A 20 2.51 -14.58 2.51
CA PHE A 20 3.63 -13.68 2.77
C PHE A 20 4.64 -13.70 1.62
N ASP A 21 5.04 -14.89 1.16
CA ASP A 21 5.97 -15.07 0.06
C ASP A 21 5.41 -14.46 -1.24
N HIS A 22 4.11 -14.61 -1.49
CA HIS A 22 3.43 -13.95 -2.60
C HIS A 22 3.53 -12.42 -2.52
N GLU A 23 3.15 -11.82 -1.39
CA GLU A 23 3.12 -10.36 -1.23
C GLU A 23 4.51 -9.71 -1.15
N THR A 24 5.56 -10.49 -0.85
CA THR A 24 6.93 -10.01 -0.71
C THR A 24 7.87 -10.46 -1.83
N SER A 25 7.33 -11.10 -2.87
CA SER A 25 8.07 -11.63 -4.02
C SER A 25 8.93 -10.59 -4.74
N GLU A 26 8.50 -9.32 -4.74
CA GLU A 26 9.22 -8.20 -5.36
C GLU A 26 10.09 -7.39 -4.37
N SER A 27 10.03 -7.71 -3.07
CA SER A 27 10.62 -6.90 -2.01
C SER A 27 11.61 -7.66 -1.13
N ASN A 28 12.18 -8.75 -1.66
CA ASN A 28 13.14 -9.62 -0.97
C ASN A 28 12.68 -10.04 0.44
N GLY A 29 11.37 -10.30 0.61
CA GLY A 29 10.83 -10.75 1.89
C GLY A 29 10.58 -9.66 2.92
N VAL A 30 10.73 -8.36 2.59
CA VAL A 30 10.56 -7.26 3.56
C VAL A 30 9.69 -6.14 3.00
N VAL A 31 8.76 -5.62 3.80
CA VAL A 31 7.94 -4.44 3.47
C VAL A 31 8.18 -3.34 4.49
N GLU A 32 9.09 -2.42 4.18
CA GLU A 32 9.66 -1.49 5.17
C GLU A 32 8.83 -0.23 5.44
N SER A 33 7.89 0.12 4.54
CA SER A 33 7.19 1.40 4.65
C SER A 33 5.75 1.38 4.15
N GLY A 34 5.06 2.47 4.48
CA GLY A 34 3.68 2.71 4.11
C GLY A 34 2.70 1.73 4.74
N PRO A 35 1.41 1.79 4.34
CA PRO A 35 0.37 0.92 4.90
C PRO A 35 0.68 -0.56 4.74
N GLY A 36 1.40 -0.95 3.67
CA GLY A 36 1.82 -2.32 3.43
C GLY A 36 2.64 -2.93 4.56
N SER A 37 3.53 -2.14 5.18
CA SER A 37 4.37 -2.59 6.30
C SER A 37 3.59 -3.00 7.55
N VAL A 38 2.39 -2.44 7.75
CA VAL A 38 1.49 -2.83 8.85
C VAL A 38 0.59 -3.98 8.41
N MET A 39 0.04 -3.90 7.20
CA MET A 39 -0.89 -4.90 6.68
C MET A 39 -0.25 -6.29 6.51
N ILE A 40 1.06 -6.36 6.24
CA ILE A 40 1.75 -7.65 6.01
C ILE A 40 1.77 -8.56 7.25
N TYR A 41 1.51 -8.02 8.45
CA TYR A 41 1.24 -8.81 9.65
C TYR A 41 -0.01 -9.71 9.56
N SER A 42 -0.88 -9.46 8.56
CA SER A 42 -1.93 -10.38 8.14
C SER A 42 -1.78 -10.65 6.63
N PRO A 43 -0.93 -11.61 6.22
CA PRO A 43 -0.58 -11.78 4.80
C PRO A 43 -1.79 -12.03 3.88
N GLU A 44 -2.75 -12.85 4.32
CA GLU A 44 -3.98 -13.11 3.58
C GLU A 44 -4.85 -11.86 3.40
N MET A 45 -4.98 -11.05 4.45
CA MET A 45 -5.69 -9.78 4.37
C MET A 45 -4.96 -8.81 3.43
N ARG A 46 -3.62 -8.74 3.53
CA ARG A 46 -2.77 -7.90 2.68
C ARG A 46 -2.97 -8.26 1.21
N LYS A 47 -2.95 -9.54 0.86
CA LYS A 47 -3.16 -10.05 -0.51
C LYS A 47 -4.49 -9.59 -1.08
N ARG A 48 -5.59 -9.72 -0.32
CA ARG A 48 -6.93 -9.25 -0.73
C ARG A 48 -6.98 -7.73 -0.89
N ALA A 49 -6.40 -6.99 0.05
CA ALA A 49 -6.33 -5.54 -0.03
C ALA A 49 -5.49 -5.07 -1.22
N ASN A 50 -4.37 -5.73 -1.51
CA ASN A 50 -3.49 -5.39 -2.62
C ASN A 50 -4.16 -5.65 -3.97
N HIS A 51 -4.92 -6.73 -4.08
CA HIS A 51 -5.74 -7.00 -5.26
C HIS A 51 -6.76 -5.89 -5.51
N LEU A 52 -7.49 -5.46 -4.47
CA LEU A 52 -8.44 -4.35 -4.57
C LEU A 52 -7.76 -3.02 -4.96
N VAL A 53 -6.61 -2.70 -4.35
CA VAL A 53 -5.81 -1.53 -4.71
C VAL A 53 -5.36 -1.61 -6.17
N GLY A 54 -4.93 -2.79 -6.61
CA GLY A 54 -4.52 -3.05 -7.99
C GLY A 54 -5.64 -2.79 -8.98
N TYR A 55 -6.86 -3.24 -8.66
CA TYR A 55 -8.06 -3.01 -9.48
C TYR A 55 -8.31 -1.51 -9.68
N PHE A 56 -8.40 -0.73 -8.60
CA PHE A 56 -8.64 0.71 -8.69
C PHE A 56 -7.52 1.49 -9.40
N ARG A 57 -6.27 1.01 -9.31
CA ARG A 57 -5.14 1.72 -9.93
C ARG A 57 -4.96 1.42 -11.41
N ARG A 58 -5.28 0.19 -11.84
CA ARG A 58 -4.84 -0.34 -13.14
C ARG A 58 -5.98 -0.83 -14.04
N VAL A 59 -7.14 -1.13 -13.47
CA VAL A 59 -8.25 -1.77 -14.21
C VAL A 59 -9.40 -0.80 -14.45
N THR A 60 -9.68 0.12 -13.54
CA THR A 60 -10.76 1.10 -13.73
C THR A 60 -10.41 2.17 -14.77
N ASP A 61 -11.43 2.72 -15.44
CA ASP A 61 -11.28 3.80 -16.42
C ASP A 61 -11.01 5.19 -15.81
N LEU A 62 -10.86 5.30 -14.48
CA LEU A 62 -10.63 6.58 -13.81
C LEU A 62 -9.22 7.11 -14.16
N PRO A 63 -9.07 8.31 -14.76
CA PRO A 63 -7.76 8.87 -15.09
C PRO A 63 -6.84 8.99 -13.86
N HIS A 64 -5.54 8.74 -14.02
CA HIS A 64 -4.57 8.79 -12.92
C HIS A 64 -4.56 10.13 -12.16
N LYS A 65 -4.76 11.25 -12.86
CA LYS A 65 -4.91 12.58 -12.22
C LYS A 65 -6.09 12.62 -11.24
N LEU A 66 -7.22 12.00 -11.59
CA LEU A 66 -8.39 11.93 -10.71
C LEU A 66 -8.18 10.91 -9.59
N GLN A 67 -7.53 9.77 -9.85
CA GLN A 67 -7.14 8.83 -8.80
C GLN A 67 -6.29 9.52 -7.71
N GLU A 68 -5.25 10.26 -8.12
CA GLU A 68 -4.38 11.00 -7.19
C GLU A 68 -5.16 12.10 -6.44
N LEU A 69 -6.06 12.82 -7.12
CA LEU A 69 -6.91 13.81 -6.48
C LEU A 69 -7.80 13.19 -5.39
N CYS A 70 -8.47 12.07 -5.69
CA CYS A 70 -9.28 11.34 -4.72
C CYS A 70 -8.45 10.88 -3.50
N MET A 71 -7.25 10.34 -3.74
CA MET A 71 -6.36 9.89 -2.65
C MET A 71 -5.90 11.06 -1.76
N ILE A 72 -5.50 12.19 -2.34
CA ILE A 72 -5.03 13.37 -1.58
C ILE A 72 -6.19 14.00 -0.79
N LEU A 73 -7.38 14.15 -1.38
CA LEU A 73 -8.56 14.67 -0.68
C LEU A 73 -8.96 13.77 0.48
N THR A 74 -8.96 12.46 0.28
CA THR A 74 -9.23 11.48 1.34
C THR A 74 -8.17 11.58 2.44
N ALA A 75 -6.89 11.66 2.07
CA ALA A 75 -5.80 11.80 3.03
C ALA A 75 -5.93 13.08 3.86
N ARG A 76 -6.31 14.20 3.24
CA ARG A 76 -6.53 15.47 3.95
C ARG A 76 -7.70 15.39 4.91
N HIS A 77 -8.80 14.78 4.47
CA HIS A 77 -10.01 14.61 5.26
C HIS A 77 -9.77 13.73 6.49
N MET A 78 -8.99 12.67 6.32
CA MET A 78 -8.62 11.72 7.39
C MET A 78 -7.39 12.14 8.21
N ASP A 79 -6.82 13.32 7.95
CA ASP A 79 -5.54 13.79 8.51
C ASP A 79 -4.38 12.78 8.38
N CYS A 80 -4.34 12.05 7.26
CA CYS A 80 -3.36 11.02 6.98
C CYS A 80 -2.10 11.60 6.31
N GLN A 81 -1.16 12.07 7.13
CA GLN A 81 0.06 12.75 6.68
C GLN A 81 0.94 11.92 5.72
N TYR A 82 1.06 10.60 5.95
CA TYR A 82 1.87 9.74 5.08
C TYR A 82 1.31 9.67 3.66
N ILE A 83 0.01 9.40 3.54
CA ILE A 83 -0.66 9.31 2.23
C ILE A 83 -0.68 10.68 1.57
N TRP A 84 -0.96 11.75 2.33
CA TRP A 84 -0.87 13.12 1.82
C TRP A 84 0.50 13.40 1.20
N TYR A 85 1.58 13.13 1.92
CA TYR A 85 2.94 13.34 1.43
C TYR A 85 3.24 12.51 0.17
N ALA A 86 2.99 11.20 0.22
CA ALA A 86 3.29 10.29 -0.88
C ALA A 86 2.50 10.60 -2.16
N HIS A 87 1.24 11.00 -2.01
CA HIS A 87 0.34 11.25 -3.12
C HIS A 87 0.39 12.69 -3.62
N SER A 88 0.71 13.68 -2.79
CA SER A 88 0.88 15.07 -3.26
C SER A 88 1.97 15.19 -4.33
N ALA A 89 3.09 14.48 -4.17
CA ALA A 89 4.17 14.45 -5.15
C ALA A 89 3.74 13.77 -6.46
N ARG A 90 3.08 12.61 -6.37
CA ARG A 90 2.54 11.88 -7.53
C ARG A 90 1.45 12.68 -8.26
N GLY A 91 0.55 13.30 -7.52
CA GLY A 91 -0.49 14.17 -8.04
C GLY A 91 0.06 15.31 -8.91
N ARG A 92 1.14 15.96 -8.47
CA ARG A 92 1.84 16.97 -9.28
C ARG A 92 2.42 16.39 -10.57
N GLN A 93 3.02 15.20 -10.52
CA GLN A 93 3.51 14.50 -11.72
C GLN A 93 2.38 14.17 -12.70
N GLN A 94 1.16 13.94 -12.18
CA GLN A 94 -0.06 13.72 -12.98
C GLN A 94 -0.77 15.04 -13.37
N GLY A 95 -0.18 16.21 -13.08
CA GLY A 95 -0.67 17.52 -13.50
C GLY A 95 -1.72 18.16 -12.59
N LEU A 96 -1.81 17.77 -11.31
CA LEU A 96 -2.47 18.58 -10.28
C LEU A 96 -1.63 19.82 -9.99
N LYS A 97 -2.29 20.97 -9.81
CA LYS A 97 -1.67 22.27 -9.56
C LYS A 97 -1.83 22.64 -8.09
#